data_AF-A0A538QIX6-F1
#
_entry.id   AF-A0A538QIX6-F1
#
_cell.length_a   1.000
_cell.length_b   1.000
_cell.length_c   1.000
_cell.angle_alpha   90.00
_cell.angle_beta   90.00
_cell.angle_gamma   90.00
#
_symmetry.space_group_name_H-M   'P 1'
#
loop_
_entity.id
_entity.type
_entity.pdbx_description
1 polymer ?
#
loop_
_entity_poly.entity_id
_entity_poly.type
_entity_poly.pdbx_seq_one_letter_code
_entity_poly.pdbx_strand_id
1 'polypeptide(L)'
;FDVDIPGGAVLRESDSTARGEEPLVVDIAGAPVGVTICYDVRFPELYRRLVKDMGAEVLLVPAAFTAHTGAAHWHLLLRARAIEDQAWVVAAAQWGRHNEKRETYGHSLIVDPWGTIAAERAEGDGVVVATIDSAQVTRRRTQMPCLSHAVLWK
;
A
#
# COMPACT_ATOMS: atom_id res chain seq x y z
N PHE A 1 -7.55 10.26 8.45
CA PHE A 1 -7.54 9.13 9.41
C PHE A 1 -7.97 9.63 10.78
N ASP A 2 -9.11 9.16 11.28
CA ASP A 2 -9.55 9.48 12.64
C ASP A 2 -9.74 8.19 13.42
N VAL A 3 -9.10 8.10 14.57
CA VAL A 3 -9.26 6.99 15.52
C VAL A 3 -9.51 7.56 16.91
N ASP A 4 -10.52 7.01 17.56
CA ASP A 4 -10.91 7.36 18.92
C ASP A 4 -11.08 6.03 19.68
N ILE A 5 -10.01 5.60 20.34
CA ILE A 5 -10.01 4.33 21.09
C ILE A 5 -10.44 4.65 22.53
N PRO A 6 -11.57 4.12 23.03
CA PRO A 6 -11.98 4.33 24.42
C PRO A 6 -10.88 3.92 25.40
N GLY A 7 -10.39 4.86 26.21
CA GLY A 7 -9.28 4.65 27.15
C GLY A 7 -7.89 4.50 26.51
N GLY A 8 -7.75 4.75 25.21
CA GLY A 8 -6.52 4.63 24.45
C GLY A 8 -6.10 5.92 23.74
N ALA A 9 -5.41 5.76 22.60
CA ALA A 9 -4.96 6.89 21.80
C ALA A 9 -6.13 7.50 21.00
N VAL A 10 -6.20 8.83 20.99
CA VAL A 10 -7.05 9.60 20.09
C VAL A 10 -6.15 10.30 19.07
N LEU A 11 -6.34 10.01 17.79
CA LEU A 11 -5.64 10.68 16.70
C LEU A 11 -6.65 11.09 15.64
N ARG A 12 -6.74 12.39 15.36
CA ARG A 12 -7.63 12.97 14.34
C ARG A 12 -6.79 13.72 13.33
N GLU A 13 -6.49 13.06 12.22
CA GLU A 13 -5.75 13.66 11.11
C GLU A 13 -6.60 14.74 10.41
N SER A 14 -7.93 14.60 10.45
CA SER A 14 -8.89 15.56 9.89
C SER A 14 -8.86 16.94 10.56
N ASP A 15 -8.32 17.05 11.77
CA ASP A 15 -8.15 18.34 12.46
C ASP A 15 -7.08 19.24 11.79
N SER A 16 -6.19 18.67 10.97
CA SER A 16 -5.01 19.37 10.42
C SER A 16 -4.78 19.17 8.93
N THR A 17 -5.50 18.25 8.28
CA THR A 17 -5.35 17.95 6.86
C THR A 17 -6.70 17.77 6.18
N ALA A 18 -6.75 18.08 4.89
CA ALA A 18 -7.92 17.83 4.05
C ALA A 18 -7.74 16.52 3.27
N ARG A 19 -8.84 15.81 3.03
CA ARG A 19 -8.85 14.63 2.15
C ARG A 19 -8.67 15.04 0.69
N GLY A 20 -8.09 14.15 -0.11
CA GLY A 20 -8.13 14.26 -1.56
C GLY A 20 -9.54 14.02 -2.12
N GLU A 21 -9.74 14.40 -3.38
CA GLU A 21 -11.04 14.28 -4.07
C GLU A 21 -11.05 13.17 -5.13
N GLU A 22 -9.89 12.83 -5.71
CA GLU A 22 -9.77 11.88 -6.81
C GLU A 22 -8.55 10.96 -6.67
N PRO A 23 -8.65 9.70 -7.15
CA PRO A 23 -7.50 8.81 -7.25
C PRO A 23 -6.52 9.27 -8.35
N LEU A 24 -5.24 8.92 -8.19
CA LEU A 24 -4.17 9.36 -9.09
C LEU A 24 -3.38 8.15 -9.61
N VAL A 25 -3.20 8.09 -10.93
CA VAL A 25 -2.21 7.24 -11.61
C VAL A 25 -1.29 8.13 -12.42
N VAL A 26 0.02 7.95 -12.26
CA VAL A 26 1.06 8.68 -13.00
C VAL A 26 1.95 7.72 -13.76
N ASP A 27 2.47 8.14 -14.91
CA ASP A 27 3.53 7.39 -15.60
C ASP A 27 4.88 7.68 -14.94
N ILE A 28 5.57 6.64 -14.51
CA ILE A 28 6.95 6.73 -14.03
C ILE A 28 7.80 5.79 -14.87
N ALA A 29 8.56 6.37 -15.79
CA ALA A 29 9.46 5.64 -16.69
C ALA A 29 8.74 4.52 -17.48
N GLY A 30 7.51 4.77 -17.93
CA GLY A 30 6.71 3.81 -18.70
C GLY A 30 5.91 2.82 -17.85
N ALA A 31 5.95 2.93 -16.51
CA ALA A 31 5.10 2.15 -15.62
C ALA A 31 3.94 3.01 -15.09
N PRO A 32 2.68 2.56 -15.20
CA PRO A 32 1.54 3.25 -14.59
C PRO A 32 1.51 2.99 -13.08
N VAL A 33 1.75 4.03 -12.29
CA VAL A 33 1.87 3.99 -10.84
C VAL A 33 0.64 4.62 -10.19
N GLY A 34 -0.16 3.80 -9.50
CA GLY A 34 -1.25 4.26 -8.64
C GLY A 34 -0.72 4.77 -7.31
N VAL A 35 -1.18 5.95 -6.90
CA VAL A 35 -0.72 6.62 -5.68
C VAL A 35 -1.79 6.51 -4.59
N THR A 36 -1.39 6.00 -3.44
CA THR A 36 -2.18 5.97 -2.20
C THR A 36 -1.33 6.46 -1.05
N ILE A 37 -1.91 6.74 0.12
CA ILE A 37 -1.15 7.17 1.30
C ILE A 37 -1.65 6.43 2.55
N CYS A 38 -0.72 5.76 3.23
CA CYS A 38 -0.89 5.22 4.58
C CYS A 38 -2.24 4.52 4.83
N TYR A 39 -3.22 5.23 5.41
CA TYR A 39 -4.51 4.68 5.82
C TYR A 39 -5.33 4.14 4.64
N ASP A 40 -5.08 4.63 3.43
CA ASP A 40 -5.69 4.16 2.18
C ASP A 40 -5.55 2.64 1.99
N VAL A 41 -4.45 2.03 2.47
CA VAL A 41 -4.21 0.58 2.37
C VAL A 41 -5.31 -0.27 2.99
N ARG A 42 -6.18 0.30 3.83
CA ARG A 42 -7.32 -0.40 4.42
C ARG A 42 -8.54 -0.53 3.49
N PHE A 43 -8.60 0.22 2.39
CA PHE A 43 -9.75 0.30 1.50
C PHE A 43 -9.45 -0.40 0.16
N PRO A 44 -9.76 -1.70 0.01
CA PRO A 44 -9.45 -2.46 -1.21
C PRO A 44 -10.12 -1.87 -2.47
N GLU A 45 -11.24 -1.16 -2.33
CA GLU A 45 -11.98 -0.56 -3.44
C GLU A 45 -11.17 0.50 -4.18
N LEU A 46 -10.33 1.26 -3.45
CA LEU A 46 -9.44 2.26 -4.05
C LEU A 46 -8.39 1.60 -4.95
N TYR A 47 -7.77 0.53 -4.47
CA TYR A 47 -6.76 -0.22 -5.21
C TYR A 47 -7.35 -0.92 -6.43
N ARG A 48 -8.56 -1.48 -6.26
CA ARG A 48 -9.33 -2.04 -7.36
C ARG A 48 -9.57 -1.03 -8.47
N ARG A 49 -9.96 0.21 -8.13
CA ARG A 49 -10.18 1.29 -9.09
C ARG A 49 -8.89 1.72 -9.78
N LEU A 50 -7.81 1.92 -9.01
CA LEU A 50 -6.49 2.28 -9.56
C LEU A 50 -6.02 1.25 -10.60
N VAL A 51 -6.22 -0.03 -10.32
CA VAL A 51 -5.74 -1.11 -11.19
C VAL A 51 -6.68 -1.39 -12.34
N LYS A 52 -7.97 -1.62 -12.06
CA LYS A 52 -8.94 -2.08 -13.06
C LYS A 52 -9.40 -0.96 -13.98
N ASP A 53 -9.66 0.22 -13.42
CA ASP A 53 -10.28 1.32 -14.15
C ASP A 53 -9.23 2.31 -14.69
N MET A 54 -8.08 2.43 -14.01
CA MET A 54 -7.02 3.38 -14.36
C MET A 54 -5.72 2.72 -14.83
N GLY A 55 -5.63 1.38 -14.82
CA GLY A 55 -4.53 0.64 -15.44
C GLY A 55 -3.23 0.57 -14.63
N ALA A 56 -3.25 0.85 -13.32
CA ALA A 56 -2.05 0.75 -12.49
C ALA A 56 -1.44 -0.67 -12.50
N GLU A 57 -0.11 -0.71 -12.61
CA GLU A 57 0.72 -1.91 -12.51
C GLU A 57 1.61 -1.91 -11.25
N VAL A 58 1.86 -0.71 -10.71
CA VAL A 58 2.56 -0.48 -9.45
C VAL A 58 1.68 0.37 -8.54
N LEU A 59 1.66 0.04 -7.26
CA LEU A 59 0.89 0.72 -6.22
C LEU A 59 1.86 1.30 -5.20
N LEU A 60 1.91 2.64 -5.10
CA LEU A 60 2.71 3.32 -4.11
C LEU A 60 1.91 3.49 -2.81
N VAL A 61 2.52 3.08 -1.68
CA VAL A 61 1.90 3.13 -0.35
C VAL A 61 2.90 3.72 0.67
N PRO A 62 3.28 5.01 0.53
CA PRO A 62 4.10 5.68 1.52
C PRO A 62 3.30 5.82 2.83
N ALA A 63 3.92 5.52 3.97
CA ALA A 63 3.19 5.41 5.21
C ALA A 63 4.01 5.74 6.47
N ALA A 64 3.27 6.01 7.53
CA ALA A 64 3.78 6.15 8.89
C ALA A 64 2.89 5.33 9.83
N PHE A 65 2.80 4.02 9.59
CA PHE A 65 2.00 3.11 10.40
C PHE A 65 2.47 3.11 11.85
N THR A 66 1.54 3.18 12.80
CA THR A 66 1.87 3.11 14.23
C THR A 66 2.48 1.76 14.56
N ALA A 67 3.46 1.71 15.47
CA ALA A 67 4.18 0.47 15.80
C ALA A 67 3.24 -0.71 16.12
N HIS A 68 2.22 -0.49 16.96
CA HIS A 68 1.29 -1.54 17.37
C HIS A 68 0.42 -2.06 16.21
N THR A 69 -0.17 -1.16 15.41
CA THR A 69 -1.02 -1.59 14.29
C THR A 69 -0.22 -2.11 13.11
N GLY A 70 1.01 -1.61 12.93
CA GLY A 70 1.95 -2.08 11.92
C GLY A 70 2.36 -3.53 12.14
N ALA A 71 2.73 -3.88 13.37
CA ALA A 71 3.07 -5.26 13.74
C ALA A 71 1.97 -6.27 13.40
N ALA A 72 0.70 -5.88 13.50
CA ALA A 72 -0.42 -6.75 13.19
C ALA A 72 -0.84 -6.74 11.71
N HIS A 73 -0.77 -5.61 11.03
CA HIS A 73 -1.50 -5.41 9.77
C HIS A 73 -0.63 -5.04 8.57
N TRP A 74 0.55 -4.46 8.75
CA TRP A 74 1.28 -3.81 7.67
C TRP A 74 1.61 -4.76 6.52
N HIS A 75 2.35 -5.83 6.81
CA HIS A 75 2.69 -6.85 5.82
C HIS A 75 1.45 -7.55 5.24
N LEU A 76 0.45 -7.83 6.07
CA LEU A 76 -0.75 -8.53 5.65
C LEU A 76 -1.54 -7.71 4.63
N LEU A 77 -1.78 -6.43 4.91
CA LEU A 77 -2.53 -5.55 4.02
C LEU A 77 -1.77 -5.31 2.71
N LEU A 78 -0.47 -5.01 2.75
CA LEU A 78 0.32 -4.77 1.54
C LEU A 78 0.37 -5.99 0.62
N ARG A 79 0.55 -7.19 1.20
CA ARG A 79 0.52 -8.43 0.43
C ARG A 79 -0.88 -8.71 -0.12
N ALA A 80 -1.92 -8.41 0.64
CA ALA A 80 -3.30 -8.52 0.15
C ALA A 80 -3.53 -7.63 -1.08
N ARG A 81 -3.13 -6.34 -1.04
CA ARG A 81 -3.23 -5.44 -2.20
C ARG A 81 -2.45 -5.95 -3.41
N ALA A 82 -1.24 -6.45 -3.20
CA ALA A 82 -0.43 -7.00 -4.28
C ALA A 82 -1.09 -8.23 -4.94
N ILE A 83 -1.64 -9.15 -4.13
CA ILE A 83 -2.25 -10.40 -4.59
C ILE A 83 -3.59 -10.13 -5.27
N GLU A 84 -4.47 -9.37 -4.63
CA GLU A 84 -5.85 -9.21 -5.10
C GLU A 84 -5.95 -8.37 -6.38
N ASP A 85 -5.01 -7.44 -6.58
CA ASP A 85 -4.92 -6.59 -7.76
C ASP A 85 -3.85 -7.02 -8.76
N GLN A 86 -3.07 -8.06 -8.41
CA GLN A 86 -2.01 -8.60 -9.25
C GLN A 86 -1.09 -7.48 -9.76
N ALA A 87 -0.62 -6.66 -8.83
CA ALA A 87 0.20 -5.47 -9.08
C ALA A 87 1.37 -5.44 -8.09
N TRP A 88 2.45 -4.75 -8.48
CA TRP A 88 3.55 -4.50 -7.55
C TRP A 88 3.09 -3.51 -6.48
N VAL A 89 3.59 -3.66 -5.25
CA VAL A 89 3.37 -2.71 -4.16
C VAL A 89 4.71 -2.19 -3.68
N VAL A 90 4.87 -0.87 -3.63
CA VAL A 90 6.07 -0.18 -3.13
C VAL A 90 5.68 0.67 -1.94
N ALA A 91 6.11 0.26 -0.74
CA ALA A 91 5.65 0.84 0.51
C ALA A 91 6.83 1.40 1.31
N ALA A 92 7.13 2.68 1.10
CA ALA A 92 8.10 3.41 1.91
C ALA A 92 7.50 3.77 3.27
N ALA A 93 8.18 3.44 4.36
CA ALA A 93 7.65 3.60 5.70
C ALA A 93 8.57 4.43 6.61
N GLN A 94 7.97 5.27 7.44
CA GLN A 94 8.67 5.90 8.57
C GLN A 94 9.00 4.86 9.64
N TRP A 95 10.18 4.95 10.26
CA TRP A 95 10.64 4.02 11.29
C TRP A 95 10.98 4.74 12.61
N GLY A 96 10.81 4.03 13.72
CA GLY A 96 11.33 4.42 15.02
C GLY A 96 10.47 5.43 15.77
N ARG A 97 11.06 6.02 16.80
CA ARG A 97 10.39 6.95 17.71
C ARG A 97 10.59 8.39 17.27
N HIS A 98 9.49 9.08 16.99
CA HIS A 98 9.48 10.48 16.54
C HIS A 98 9.43 11.46 17.71
N ASN A 99 8.73 11.08 18.78
CA ASN A 99 8.63 11.82 20.04
C ASN A 99 8.10 10.90 21.15
N GLU A 100 7.79 11.45 22.33
CA GLU A 100 7.32 10.67 23.48
C GLU A 100 6.05 9.84 23.20
N LYS A 101 5.18 10.31 22.30
CA LYS A 101 3.84 9.74 22.05
C LYS A 101 3.68 9.10 20.68
N ARG A 102 4.69 9.18 19.80
CA ARG A 102 4.60 8.72 18.41
C ARG A 102 5.79 7.84 18.03
N GLU A 103 5.48 6.60 17.70
CA GLU A 103 6.41 5.59 17.21
C GLU A 103 5.80 4.88 16.00
N THR A 104 6.61 4.66 14.98
CA THR A 104 6.18 4.03 13.73
C THR A 104 6.89 2.71 13.50
N TYR A 105 6.18 1.80 12.84
CA TYR A 105 6.60 0.41 12.68
C TYR A 105 7.86 0.26 11.81
N GLY A 106 8.07 1.14 10.84
CA GLY A 106 9.10 0.94 9.82
C GLY A 106 8.66 -0.12 8.82
N HIS A 107 9.54 -1.10 8.56
CA HIS A 107 9.29 -2.12 7.54
C HIS A 107 8.96 -1.48 6.19
N SER A 108 9.88 -0.69 5.63
CA SER A 108 9.75 -0.31 4.21
C SER A 108 9.90 -1.58 3.38
N LEU A 109 8.96 -1.87 2.48
CA LEU A 109 9.03 -3.10 1.67
C LEU A 109 8.44 -2.94 0.26
N ILE A 110 8.87 -3.85 -0.60
CA ILE A 110 8.40 -4.01 -1.97
C ILE A 110 7.84 -5.42 -2.11
N VAL A 111 6.61 -5.54 -2.61
CA VAL A 111 5.89 -6.81 -2.77
C VAL A 111 5.59 -7.03 -4.25
N ASP A 112 5.87 -8.24 -4.74
CA ASP A 112 5.58 -8.62 -6.11
C ASP A 112 4.08 -8.94 -6.32
N PRO A 113 3.60 -9.03 -7.58
CA PRO A 113 2.19 -9.33 -7.89
C PRO A 113 1.69 -10.69 -7.41
N TRP A 114 2.54 -11.53 -6.83
CA TRP A 114 2.18 -12.81 -6.21
C TRP A 114 2.14 -12.75 -4.67
N GLY A 115 2.40 -11.57 -4.10
CA GLY A 115 2.46 -11.36 -2.66
C GLY A 115 3.79 -11.78 -2.02
N THR A 116 4.84 -12.00 -2.81
CA THR A 116 6.18 -12.27 -2.32
C THR A 116 6.86 -10.96 -1.96
N ILE A 117 7.46 -10.88 -0.77
CA ILE A 117 8.26 -9.71 -0.37
C ILE A 117 9.57 -9.78 -1.16
N ALA A 118 9.72 -8.90 -2.15
CA ALA A 118 10.89 -8.85 -3.02
C ALA A 118 12.09 -8.18 -2.33
N ALA A 119 11.83 -7.16 -1.51
CA ALA A 119 12.83 -6.50 -0.70
C ALA A 119 12.18 -5.84 0.51
N GLU A 120 12.89 -5.79 1.63
CA GLU A 120 12.41 -5.18 2.87
C GLU A 120 13.56 -4.63 3.70
N ARG A 121 13.30 -3.50 4.36
CA ARG A 121 14.10 -2.98 5.46
C ARG A 121 13.21 -2.87 6.68
N ALA A 122 13.38 -3.82 7.60
CA ALA A 122 12.61 -3.88 8.83
C ALA A 122 12.86 -2.65 9.72
N GLU A 123 14.14 -2.31 9.91
CA GLU A 123 14.57 -1.30 10.87
C GLU A 123 15.63 -0.34 10.32
N GLY A 124 15.71 0.83 10.94
CA GLY A 124 16.70 1.87 10.67
C GLY A 124 16.45 2.66 9.39
N ASP A 125 17.01 3.87 9.34
CA ASP A 125 16.97 4.71 8.14
C ASP A 125 17.76 4.08 6.99
N GLY A 126 17.26 4.21 5.77
CA GLY A 126 17.94 3.75 4.58
C GLY A 126 17.02 3.56 3.39
N VAL A 127 17.50 2.81 2.40
CA VAL A 127 16.82 2.58 1.12
C VAL A 127 16.57 1.09 0.92
N VAL A 128 15.43 0.78 0.31
CA VAL A 128 15.05 -0.56 -0.16
C VAL A 128 14.96 -0.50 -1.68
N VAL A 129 15.56 -1.47 -2.36
CA VAL A 129 15.61 -1.51 -3.83
C VAL A 129 15.19 -2.89 -4.31
N ALA A 130 14.36 -2.93 -5.36
CA ALA A 130 14.03 -4.13 -6.11
C ALA A 130 13.92 -3.78 -7.59
N THR A 131 14.10 -4.77 -8.47
CA THR A 131 13.84 -4.62 -9.91
C THR A 131 12.38 -5.00 -10.18
N ILE A 132 11.62 -4.05 -10.73
CA ILE A 132 10.22 -4.26 -11.12
C ILE A 132 10.19 -4.76 -12.56
N ASP A 133 9.63 -5.95 -12.76
CA ASP A 133 9.36 -6.54 -14.07
C ASP A 133 7.88 -6.36 -14.42
N SER A 134 7.56 -5.46 -15.36
CA SER A 134 6.19 -5.24 -15.83
C SER A 134 5.63 -6.47 -16.55
N ALA A 135 6.46 -7.28 -17.20
CA ALA A 135 6.02 -8.51 -17.83
C ALA A 135 5.52 -9.54 -16.80
N GLN A 136 5.97 -9.45 -15.54
CA GLN A 136 5.41 -10.27 -14.46
C GLN A 136 3.93 -9.94 -14.22
N VAL A 137 3.54 -8.65 -14.23
CA VAL A 137 2.14 -8.23 -14.03
C VAL A 137 1.26 -8.84 -15.11
N THR A 138 1.64 -8.68 -16.38
CA THR A 138 0.92 -9.28 -17.51
C THR A 138 0.83 -10.80 -17.36
N ARG A 139 1.95 -11.47 -17.09
CA ARG A 139 2.00 -12.93 -16.93
C ARG A 139 1.08 -13.43 -15.82
N ARG A 140 1.06 -12.76 -14.65
CA ARG A 140 0.20 -13.15 -13.51
C ARG A 140 -1.28 -12.97 -13.84
N ARG A 141 -1.65 -11.85 -14.45
CA ARG A 141 -3.04 -11.59 -14.87
C ARG A 141 -3.51 -12.56 -15.95
N THR A 142 -2.62 -13.03 -16.84
CA THR A 142 -2.96 -14.09 -17.81
C THR A 142 -3.11 -15.47 -17.16
N GLN A 143 -2.20 -15.85 -16.25
CA GLN A 143 -2.21 -17.17 -15.60
C GLN A 143 -3.34 -17.32 -14.58
N MET A 144 -3.70 -16.23 -13.91
CA MET A 144 -4.76 -16.19 -12.91
C MET A 144 -5.63 -14.95 -13.16
N PRO A 145 -6.61 -15.00 -14.08
CA PRO A 145 -7.35 -13.82 -14.53
C PRO A 145 -8.45 -13.37 -13.54
N CYS A 146 -8.09 -13.17 -12.27
CA CYS A 146 -9.01 -12.77 -11.20
C CYS A 146 -9.74 -11.45 -11.53
N LEU A 147 -9.04 -10.48 -12.11
CA LEU A 147 -9.57 -9.14 -12.42
C LEU A 147 -10.75 -9.18 -13.42
N SER A 148 -10.74 -10.14 -14.35
CA SER A 148 -11.82 -10.32 -15.33
C SER A 148 -12.95 -11.22 -14.84
N HIS A 149 -12.71 -12.01 -13.77
CA HIS A 149 -13.71 -12.90 -13.19
C HIS A 149 -14.54 -12.23 -12.08
N ALA A 150 -14.10 -11.08 -11.57
CA ALA A 150 -14.74 -10.43 -10.43
C ALA A 150 -16.20 -10.04 -10.75
N VAL A 151 -17.13 -10.60 -9.97
CA VAL A 151 -18.57 -10.29 -10.00
C VAL A 151 -19.00 -9.87 -8.59
N LEU A 152 -19.40 -8.61 -8.43
CA LEU A 152 -19.85 -8.04 -7.13
C LEU A 152 -21.38 -8.19 -6.90
N TRP A 153 -22.04 -8.88 -7.85
CA TRP A 153 -23.47 -9.18 -8.02
C TRP A 153 -24.48 -8.02 -8.02
N LYS A 154 -25.67 -8.35 -8.53
CA LYS A 154 -26.84 -7.49 -8.77
C LYS A 154 -27.70 -7.33 -7.53
#